data_AF-A0A1H7PEN1-F1
#
_entry.id   AF-A0A1H7PEN1-F1
#
_cell.length_a   1.000
_cell.length_b   1.000
_cell.length_c   1.000
_cell.angle_alpha   90.00
_cell.angle_beta   90.00
_cell.angle_gamma   90.00
#
_symmetry.space_group_name_H-M   'P 1'
#
loop_
_entity.id
_entity.type
_entity.pdbx_description
1 polymer ?
#
loop_
_entity_poly.entity_id
_entity_poly.type
_entity_poly.pdbx_seq_one_letter_code
_entity_poly.pdbx_strand_id
1 'polypeptide(L)'
;MNVSFIKQMKDLEREVLLKSVELDDDSDDFQFELDDFSANDEIIAVAPKCVRCNTCVGECPVNAIEPANIFRIAKITDKCVKCEICVQSCPVSAIKLIDNSIVYDGENEENIIEYKLSNISSRHRVVRMNNISIDYSCDNNWDDCSKLCPTNAFTLEFKEFFDDLDMDLGIELIDDELYPYVNEKMCIGCGACAEISLNDNAIELDRYIGPIIHSRFIDVNHDLCVNCYLCEENCPTGAIELVDGKVVLDDDKCIRCIECTRHCPVVALKRVEIE
;
A
#
# COMPACT_ATOMS: atom_id res chain seq x y z
N MET A 1 12.08 9.15 -5.52
CA MET A 1 12.50 10.24 -4.62
C MET A 1 13.53 9.62 -3.70
N ASN A 2 14.76 10.14 -3.71
CA ASN A 2 15.81 9.71 -2.80
C ASN A 2 16.01 10.86 -1.83
N VAL A 3 15.86 10.59 -0.54
CA VAL A 3 16.01 11.59 0.51
C VAL A 3 17.00 11.07 1.52
N SER A 4 18.00 11.88 1.82
CA SER A 4 18.95 11.61 2.88
C SER A 4 18.71 12.60 4.01
N PHE A 5 18.59 12.10 5.24
CA PHE A 5 18.53 12.92 6.44
C PHE A 5 19.72 12.56 7.32
N ILE A 6 20.23 13.57 8.02
CA ILE A 6 21.35 13.42 8.94
C ILE A 6 20.86 13.87 10.31
N LYS A 7 20.97 13.00 11.32
CA LYS A 7 20.66 13.33 12.71
C LYS A 7 21.94 13.35 13.53
N GLN A 8 22.15 14.43 14.27
CA GLN A 8 23.28 14.57 15.17
C GLN A 8 23.06 13.68 16.40
N MET A 9 24.10 12.98 16.86
CA MET A 9 24.01 12.08 18.01
C MET A 9 23.49 12.77 19.29
N LYS A 10 23.93 14.01 19.54
CA LYS A 10 23.47 14.82 20.69
C LYS A 10 21.95 15.02 20.73
N ASP A 11 21.30 15.11 19.57
CA ASP A 11 19.85 15.27 19.50
C ASP A 11 19.14 13.96 19.84
N LEU A 12 19.72 12.81 19.46
CA LEU A 12 19.21 11.50 19.81
C LEU A 12 19.36 11.22 21.31
N GLU A 13 20.52 11.48 21.89
CA GLU A 13 20.78 11.34 23.34
C GLU A 13 19.76 12.13 24.16
N ARG A 14 19.51 13.39 23.77
CA ARG A 14 18.52 14.24 24.41
C ARG A 14 17.10 13.66 24.32
N GLU A 15 16.72 13.10 23.18
CA GLU A 15 15.40 12.46 23.02
C GLU A 15 15.26 11.19 23.86
N VAL A 16 16.32 10.38 23.97
CA VAL A 16 16.35 9.18 24.81
C VAL A 16 16.22 9.57 26.27
N LEU A 17 17.05 10.51 26.75
CA LEU A 17 16.97 11.08 28.10
C LEU A 17 15.55 11.56 28.44
N LEU A 18 14.92 12.34 27.57
CA LEU A 18 13.56 12.85 27.79
C LEU A 18 12.49 11.74 27.86
N LYS A 19 12.74 10.57 27.28
CA LYS A 19 11.82 9.41 27.31
C LYS A 19 12.14 8.43 28.44
N SER A 20 13.36 8.47 28.97
CA SER A 20 13.88 7.53 29.96
C SER A 20 13.86 8.08 31.39
N VAL A 21 13.84 9.41 31.57
CA VAL A 21 13.87 10.05 32.88
C VAL A 21 12.47 10.10 33.48
N GLU A 22 12.23 9.34 34.55
CA GLU A 22 11.20 9.68 35.54
C GLU A 22 11.67 10.92 36.31
N LEU A 23 10.76 11.83 36.67
CA LEU A 23 11.00 13.24 37.06
C LEU A 23 11.99 13.51 38.23
N ASP A 24 12.62 12.50 38.81
CA ASP A 24 13.42 12.61 40.04
C ASP A 24 14.90 12.19 39.91
N ASP A 25 15.40 11.81 38.72
CA ASP A 25 16.82 11.41 38.54
C ASP A 25 17.68 12.54 37.91
N ASP A 26 18.83 12.83 38.53
CA ASP A 26 19.82 13.81 38.07
C ASP A 26 20.36 13.43 36.68
N SER A 27 20.05 14.25 35.67
CA SER A 27 20.28 13.96 34.24
C SER A 27 21.73 14.08 33.74
N ASP A 28 22.65 14.52 34.60
CA ASP A 28 23.97 14.99 34.17
C ASP A 28 25.00 13.86 33.96
N ASP A 29 24.72 12.62 34.39
CA ASP A 29 25.64 11.47 34.31
C ASP A 29 25.27 10.42 33.24
N PHE A 30 24.25 10.65 32.41
CA PHE A 30 23.86 9.68 31.37
C PHE A 30 24.78 9.81 30.14
N GLN A 31 25.70 8.85 29.98
CA GLN A 31 26.48 8.66 28.75
C GLN A 31 25.94 7.47 27.98
N PHE A 32 25.60 7.69 26.71
CA PHE A 32 25.09 6.67 25.81
C PHE A 32 26.18 6.32 24.78
N GLU A 33 26.66 5.08 24.82
CA GLU A 33 27.60 4.57 23.83
C GLU A 33 26.82 3.74 22.79
N LEU A 34 26.98 4.12 21.51
CA LEU A 34 26.51 3.34 20.37
C LEU A 34 27.73 2.79 19.65
N ASP A 35 27.75 1.48 19.42
CA ASP A 35 28.67 0.85 18.48
C ASP A 35 28.22 1.12 17.03
N ASP A 36 29.10 0.85 16.07
CA ASP A 36 28.78 0.87 14.65
C ASP A 36 27.51 0.07 14.36
N PHE A 37 26.59 0.70 13.65
CA PHE A 37 25.29 0.10 13.39
C PHE A 37 24.80 0.39 11.99
N SER A 38 24.27 -0.65 11.35
CA SER A 38 23.54 -0.52 10.10
C SER A 38 22.23 -1.31 10.17
N ALA A 39 21.14 -0.69 9.73
CA ALA A 39 19.87 -1.36 9.56
C ALA A 39 19.21 -0.97 8.24
N ASN A 40 18.51 -1.93 7.64
CA ASN A 40 17.69 -1.71 6.46
C ASN A 40 16.26 -2.15 6.78
N ASP A 41 15.28 -1.34 6.39
CA ASP A 41 13.87 -1.69 6.52
C ASP A 41 13.05 -1.21 5.32
N GLU A 42 12.10 -2.03 4.87
CA GLU A 42 11.16 -1.69 3.82
C GLU A 42 9.87 -1.11 4.43
N ILE A 43 9.41 0.04 3.94
CA ILE A 43 8.20 0.73 4.41
C ILE A 43 7.20 0.83 3.27
N ILE A 44 5.94 0.47 3.53
CA ILE A 44 4.83 0.73 2.61
C ILE A 44 4.00 1.90 3.15
N ALA A 45 3.85 2.95 2.34
CA ALA A 45 3.14 4.17 2.73
C ALA A 45 2.17 4.66 1.65
N VAL A 46 1.06 5.28 2.07
CA VAL A 46 0.07 5.89 1.17
C VAL A 46 0.36 7.39 1.03
N ALA A 47 0.62 7.84 -0.19
CA ALA A 47 0.89 9.24 -0.49
C ALA A 47 -0.38 10.10 -0.54
N PRO A 48 -0.30 11.43 -0.34
CA PRO A 48 -1.43 12.35 -0.35
C PRO A 48 -2.27 12.34 -1.64
N LYS A 49 -1.70 11.92 -2.77
CA LYS A 49 -2.42 11.79 -4.05
C LYS A 49 -3.41 10.62 -4.11
N CYS A 50 -3.65 9.93 -3.00
CA CYS A 50 -4.62 8.85 -2.92
C CYS A 50 -6.03 9.37 -3.24
N VAL A 51 -6.67 8.73 -4.21
CA VAL A 51 -8.04 9.07 -4.66
C VAL A 51 -9.13 8.33 -3.89
N ARG A 52 -8.79 7.67 -2.78
CA ARG A 52 -9.74 7.03 -1.85
C ARG A 52 -10.58 5.88 -2.45
N CYS A 53 -10.11 5.26 -3.52
CA CYS A 53 -10.83 4.19 -4.20
C CYS A 53 -10.88 2.82 -3.49
N ASN A 54 -10.26 2.69 -2.32
CA ASN A 54 -10.16 1.44 -1.52
C ASN A 54 -9.74 0.15 -2.25
N THR A 55 -9.25 0.22 -3.49
CA THR A 55 -8.68 -0.93 -4.23
C THR A 55 -7.64 -1.68 -3.40
N CYS A 56 -6.76 -0.95 -2.70
CA CYS A 56 -5.76 -1.56 -1.84
C CYS A 56 -6.35 -2.34 -0.66
N VAL A 57 -7.48 -1.88 -0.12
CA VAL A 57 -8.18 -2.52 1.01
C VAL A 57 -8.74 -3.86 0.55
N GLY A 58 -9.46 -3.87 -0.58
CA GLY A 58 -10.05 -5.08 -1.16
C GLY A 58 -9.00 -6.13 -1.59
N GLU A 59 -7.83 -5.68 -2.04
CA GLU A 59 -6.75 -6.56 -2.49
C GLU A 59 -5.80 -7.03 -1.36
N CYS A 60 -5.96 -6.54 -0.12
CA CYS A 60 -5.03 -6.87 0.96
C CYS A 60 -5.32 -8.26 1.57
N PRO A 61 -4.44 -9.27 1.39
CA PRO A 61 -4.74 -10.63 1.84
C PRO A 61 -4.72 -10.81 3.37
N VAL A 62 -4.13 -9.85 4.09
CA VAL A 62 -3.95 -9.89 5.55
C VAL A 62 -4.75 -8.80 6.27
N ASN A 63 -5.64 -8.08 5.57
CA ASN A 63 -6.47 -7.01 6.13
C ASN A 63 -5.66 -5.96 6.93
N ALA A 64 -4.51 -5.54 6.39
CA ALA A 64 -3.59 -4.60 7.03
C ALA A 64 -3.80 -3.13 6.59
N ILE A 65 -4.96 -2.81 6.00
CA ILE A 65 -5.23 -1.47 5.47
C ILE A 65 -6.58 -0.98 6.01
N GLU A 66 -6.55 0.12 6.75
CA GLU A 66 -7.76 0.84 7.15
C GLU A 66 -8.35 1.57 5.92
N PRO A 67 -9.67 1.47 5.67
CA PRO A 67 -10.28 2.06 4.51
C PRO A 67 -10.26 3.59 4.53
N ALA A 68 -10.10 4.16 3.34
CA ALA A 68 -10.31 5.57 3.08
C ALA A 68 -11.79 5.92 3.15
N ASN A 69 -12.08 7.20 3.41
CA ASN A 69 -13.40 7.80 3.26
C ASN A 69 -13.22 9.25 2.79
N ILE A 70 -14.31 10.00 2.69
CA ILE A 70 -14.27 11.40 2.22
C ILE A 70 -13.27 12.29 3.01
N PHE A 71 -13.08 12.04 4.31
CA PHE A 71 -12.24 12.85 5.18
C PHE A 71 -10.78 12.39 5.26
N ARG A 72 -10.50 11.10 5.08
CA ARG A 72 -9.14 10.54 5.23
C ARG A 72 -8.78 9.54 4.15
N ILE A 73 -7.50 9.51 3.78
CA ILE A 73 -6.95 8.49 2.88
C ILE A 73 -6.79 7.15 3.61
N ALA A 74 -6.59 6.07 2.84
CA ALA A 74 -6.31 4.75 3.39
C ALA A 74 -5.00 4.76 4.20
N LYS A 75 -4.92 3.91 5.23
CA LYS A 75 -3.78 3.85 6.14
C LYS A 75 -3.29 2.41 6.29
N ILE A 76 -1.99 2.21 6.11
CA ILE A 76 -1.32 0.92 6.36
C ILE A 76 -1.13 0.75 7.87
N THR A 77 -1.48 -0.43 8.40
CA THR A 77 -1.31 -0.78 9.82
C THR A 77 -0.03 -1.60 10.05
N ASP A 78 0.27 -1.85 11.31
CA ASP A 78 1.36 -2.71 11.78
C ASP A 78 1.23 -4.19 11.36
N LYS A 79 0.03 -4.63 10.95
CA LYS A 79 -0.22 -5.97 10.41
C LYS A 79 0.35 -6.20 9.01
N CYS A 80 0.96 -5.18 8.39
CA CYS A 80 1.44 -5.27 7.02
C CYS A 80 2.63 -6.22 6.90
N VAL A 81 2.46 -7.30 6.12
CA VAL A 81 3.50 -8.31 5.83
C VAL A 81 4.37 -7.97 4.61
N LYS A 82 4.28 -6.74 4.10
CA LYS A 82 5.10 -6.19 3.00
C LYS A 82 5.06 -7.03 1.71
N CYS A 83 3.89 -7.61 1.38
CA CYS A 83 3.68 -8.40 0.16
C CYS A 83 3.56 -7.60 -1.15
N GLU A 84 3.60 -6.26 -1.07
CA GLU A 84 3.57 -5.32 -2.21
C GLU A 84 2.27 -5.28 -3.04
N ILE A 85 1.30 -6.18 -2.85
CA ILE A 85 0.06 -6.25 -3.64
C ILE A 85 -0.65 -4.88 -3.74
N CYS A 86 -0.75 -4.15 -2.64
CA CYS A 86 -1.37 -2.82 -2.63
C CYS A 86 -0.59 -1.78 -3.46
N VAL A 87 0.74 -1.88 -3.51
CA VAL A 87 1.60 -1.04 -4.36
C VAL A 87 1.33 -1.38 -5.83
N GLN A 88 1.25 -2.67 -6.16
CA GLN A 88 1.03 -3.13 -7.52
C GLN A 88 -0.36 -2.78 -8.06
N SER A 89 -1.40 -2.87 -7.22
CA SER A 89 -2.79 -2.65 -7.61
C SER A 89 -3.26 -1.20 -7.54
N CYS A 90 -2.43 -0.26 -7.05
CA CYS A 90 -2.87 1.12 -6.89
C CYS A 90 -3.01 1.81 -8.28
N PRO A 91 -4.24 2.16 -8.71
CA PRO A 91 -4.48 2.65 -10.08
C PRO A 91 -3.89 4.04 -10.35
N VAL A 92 -3.57 4.79 -9.28
CA VAL A 92 -2.97 6.13 -9.33
C VAL A 92 -1.54 6.15 -8.77
N SER A 93 -0.97 4.98 -8.50
CA SER A 93 0.37 4.79 -7.92
C SER A 93 0.63 5.64 -6.67
N ALA A 94 -0.39 5.79 -5.80
CA ALA A 94 -0.34 6.51 -4.54
C ALA A 94 0.38 5.74 -3.43
N ILE A 95 0.38 4.41 -3.48
CA ILE A 95 1.07 3.59 -2.48
C ILE A 95 2.51 3.37 -2.95
N LYS A 96 3.47 3.59 -2.05
CA LYS A 96 4.91 3.53 -2.31
C LYS A 96 5.57 2.49 -1.42
N LEU A 97 6.49 1.72 -2.00
CA LEU A 97 7.47 0.91 -1.30
C LEU A 97 8.75 1.74 -1.19
N ILE A 98 9.22 1.95 0.04
CA ILE A 98 10.35 2.79 0.36
C ILE A 98 11.37 1.92 1.10
N ASP A 99 12.57 1.83 0.57
CA ASP A 99 13.72 1.27 1.27
C ASP A 99 14.29 2.35 2.19
N ASN A 100 14.53 2.00 3.45
CA ASN A 100 15.12 2.87 4.46
C ASN A 100 16.38 2.22 5.01
N SER A 101 17.54 2.78 4.65
CA SER A 101 18.84 2.38 5.20
C SER A 101 19.32 3.38 6.24
N ILE A 102 19.74 2.88 7.38
CA ILE A 102 20.26 3.62 8.51
C ILE A 102 21.69 3.19 8.72
N VAL A 103 22.62 4.13 8.77
CA VAL A 103 24.04 3.87 9.03
C VAL A 103 24.55 4.83 10.09
N TYR A 104 25.23 4.28 11.09
CA TYR A 104 26.03 5.00 12.06
C TYR A 104 27.43 4.39 12.07
N ASP A 105 28.43 5.27 11.97
CA ASP A 105 29.85 4.95 11.99
C ASP A 105 30.48 5.73 13.15
N GLY A 106 30.85 5.02 14.21
CA GLY A 106 31.40 5.56 15.45
C GLY A 106 32.87 5.97 15.33
N GLU A 107 33.58 5.56 14.27
CA GLU A 107 34.94 6.04 13.99
C GLU A 107 34.96 7.44 13.35
N ASN A 108 33.79 7.92 12.90
CA ASN A 108 33.66 9.18 12.19
C ASN A 108 33.54 10.37 13.17
N GLU A 109 34.41 11.38 13.03
CA GLU A 109 34.47 12.54 13.95
C GLU A 109 33.13 13.31 14.05
N GLU A 110 32.30 13.22 13.01
CA GLU A 110 31.05 13.95 12.91
C GLU A 110 29.93 13.41 13.82
N ASN A 111 30.01 12.16 14.31
CA ASN A 111 28.99 11.54 15.18
C ASN A 111 27.56 11.72 14.65
N ILE A 112 27.33 11.28 13.41
CA ILE A 112 26.06 11.45 12.71
C ILE A 112 25.42 10.11 12.34
N ILE A 113 24.09 10.07 12.42
CA ILE A 113 23.28 8.96 11.88
C ILE A 113 22.74 9.39 10.52
N GLU A 114 23.08 8.62 9.49
CA GLU A 114 22.58 8.80 8.13
C GLU A 114 21.33 7.95 7.90
N TYR A 115 20.24 8.59 7.50
CA TYR A 115 19.02 7.93 7.02
C TYR A 115 18.94 8.13 5.51
N LYS A 116 18.84 7.04 4.75
CA LYS A 116 18.70 7.06 3.29
C LYS A 116 17.39 6.38 2.92
N LEU A 117 16.43 7.17 2.47
CA LEU A 117 15.14 6.69 1.98
C LEU A 117 15.13 6.71 0.45
N SER A 118 14.88 5.57 -0.17
CA SER A 118 14.78 5.44 -1.61
C SER A 118 13.48 4.76 -2.01
N ASN A 119 12.79 5.30 -3.02
CA ASN A 119 11.57 4.68 -3.51
C ASN A 119 11.92 3.49 -4.42
N ILE A 120 11.48 2.30 -4.04
CA ILE A 120 11.60 1.10 -4.86
C ILE A 120 10.55 1.14 -5.98
N SER A 121 10.98 0.81 -7.19
CA SER A 121 10.06 0.65 -8.32
C SER A 121 9.42 -0.72 -8.26
N SER A 122 8.09 -0.77 -8.24
CA SER A 122 7.32 -2.01 -8.26
C SER A 122 6.59 -2.16 -9.59
N ARG A 123 6.53 -3.41 -10.10
CA ARG A 123 5.70 -3.73 -11.27
C ARG A 123 4.23 -3.54 -10.90
N HIS A 124 3.45 -2.88 -11.74
CA HIS A 124 2.04 -2.63 -11.48
C HIS A 124 1.17 -3.66 -12.19
N ARG A 125 0.11 -4.10 -11.51
CA ARG A 125 -0.95 -4.92 -12.09
C ARG A 125 -1.76 -4.06 -13.05
N VAL A 126 -2.28 -4.68 -14.10
CA VAL A 126 -3.21 -4.01 -15.00
C VAL A 126 -4.53 -3.82 -14.28
N VAL A 127 -5.00 -2.58 -14.19
CA VAL A 127 -6.36 -2.24 -13.77
C VAL A 127 -7.07 -1.67 -14.99
N ARG A 128 -8.21 -2.26 -15.35
CA ARG A 128 -8.97 -1.87 -16.54
C ARG A 128 -10.45 -1.81 -16.22
N MET A 129 -11.10 -0.71 -16.59
CA MET A 129 -12.56 -0.63 -16.57
C MET A 129 -13.14 -1.54 -17.67
N ASN A 130 -14.11 -2.38 -17.30
CA ASN A 130 -14.88 -3.20 -18.24
C ASN A 130 -16.20 -2.52 -18.59
N ASN A 131 -16.92 -2.05 -17.57
CA ASN A 131 -18.16 -1.30 -17.70
C ASN A 131 -18.36 -0.38 -16.49
N ILE A 132 -19.03 0.75 -16.68
CA ILE A 132 -19.47 1.62 -15.60
C ILE A 132 -20.85 2.17 -15.93
N SER A 133 -21.77 2.13 -14.98
CA SER A 133 -23.14 2.65 -15.14
C SER A 133 -23.54 3.50 -13.95
N ILE A 134 -24.40 4.47 -14.21
CA ILE A 134 -24.96 5.37 -13.20
C ILE A 134 -26.48 5.16 -13.12
N ASP A 135 -27.00 5.07 -11.91
CA ASP A 135 -28.44 5.16 -11.65
C ASP A 135 -28.83 6.64 -11.46
N TYR A 136 -29.43 7.21 -12.49
CA TYR A 136 -29.88 8.61 -12.50
C TYR A 136 -31.15 8.85 -11.66
N SER A 137 -31.79 7.80 -11.15
CA SER A 137 -33.01 7.94 -10.33
C SER A 137 -32.73 8.29 -8.86
N CYS A 138 -31.46 8.36 -8.46
CA CYS A 138 -31.07 8.56 -7.07
C CYS A 138 -30.22 9.82 -6.84
N ASP A 139 -30.47 10.47 -5.71
CA ASP A 139 -29.60 11.56 -5.22
C ASP A 139 -28.29 10.98 -4.69
N ASN A 140 -27.18 11.64 -5.01
CA ASN A 140 -25.84 11.23 -4.58
C ASN A 140 -24.89 12.44 -4.49
N ASN A 141 -23.69 12.25 -3.96
CA ASN A 141 -22.64 13.27 -3.89
C ASN A 141 -21.84 13.39 -5.21
N TRP A 142 -22.52 13.75 -6.30
CA TRP A 142 -21.94 13.80 -7.64
C TRP A 142 -20.76 14.77 -7.76
N ASP A 143 -20.80 15.89 -7.04
CA ASP A 143 -19.69 16.86 -6.96
C ASP A 143 -18.39 16.24 -6.44
N ASP A 144 -18.46 15.41 -5.39
CA ASP A 144 -17.28 14.76 -4.82
C ASP A 144 -16.75 13.66 -5.75
N CYS A 145 -17.66 12.91 -6.40
CA CYS A 145 -17.35 11.92 -7.42
C CYS A 145 -16.56 12.54 -8.58
N SER A 146 -17.01 13.70 -9.07
CA SER A 146 -16.34 14.46 -10.12
C SER A 146 -14.96 14.97 -9.66
N LYS A 147 -14.89 15.63 -8.49
CA LYS A 147 -13.64 16.22 -7.96
C LYS A 147 -12.55 15.20 -7.69
N LEU A 148 -12.90 13.98 -7.30
CA LEU A 148 -11.95 12.92 -6.96
C LEU A 148 -11.56 12.04 -8.16
N CYS A 149 -12.12 12.28 -9.35
CA CYS A 149 -11.77 11.55 -10.55
C CYS A 149 -10.37 11.92 -11.04
N PRO A 150 -9.36 11.02 -10.99
CA PRO A 150 -7.97 11.35 -11.29
C PRO A 150 -7.72 11.72 -12.76
N THR A 151 -8.61 11.29 -13.66
CA THR A 151 -8.47 11.50 -15.10
C THR A 151 -9.49 12.50 -15.65
N ASN A 152 -10.35 13.09 -14.81
CA ASN A 152 -11.52 13.88 -15.22
C ASN A 152 -12.45 13.11 -16.18
N ALA A 153 -12.48 11.78 -16.08
CA ALA A 153 -13.42 10.97 -16.84
C ALA A 153 -14.86 11.10 -16.34
N PHE A 154 -15.03 11.42 -15.06
CA PHE A 154 -16.33 11.67 -14.43
C PHE A 154 -16.52 13.19 -14.38
N THR A 155 -17.52 13.72 -15.07
CA THR A 155 -17.87 15.14 -15.09
C THR A 155 -19.35 15.34 -14.75
N LEU A 156 -19.72 16.60 -14.54
CA LEU A 156 -21.11 17.01 -14.35
C LEU A 156 -21.47 17.93 -15.51
N GLU A 157 -22.58 17.62 -16.19
CA GLU A 157 -23.00 18.32 -17.39
C GLU A 157 -24.46 18.73 -17.29
N PHE A 158 -24.82 19.80 -18.00
CA PHE A 158 -26.22 20.23 -18.13
C PHE A 158 -26.95 19.38 -19.15
N LYS A 159 -28.28 19.47 -19.15
CA LYS A 159 -29.16 18.74 -20.06
C LYS A 159 -28.77 18.88 -21.53
N GLU A 160 -28.38 20.07 -21.99
CA GLU A 160 -28.04 20.29 -23.40
C GLU A 160 -26.93 19.36 -23.90
N PHE A 161 -26.00 18.98 -23.02
CA PHE A 161 -24.92 18.05 -23.34
C PHE A 161 -25.45 16.64 -23.68
N PHE A 162 -26.43 16.15 -22.91
CA PHE A 162 -27.02 14.82 -23.11
C PHE A 162 -27.94 14.80 -24.33
N ASP A 163 -28.68 15.90 -24.56
CA ASP A 163 -29.50 16.09 -25.76
C ASP A 163 -28.62 16.09 -27.03
N ASP A 164 -27.47 16.78 -27.01
CA ASP A 164 -26.51 16.81 -28.12
C ASP A 164 -25.90 15.43 -28.43
N LEU A 165 -25.82 14.56 -27.43
CA LEU A 165 -25.33 13.18 -27.57
C LEU A 165 -26.43 12.16 -27.88
N ASP A 166 -27.70 12.58 -27.94
CA ASP A 166 -28.88 11.71 -28.13
C ASP A 166 -28.93 10.58 -27.07
N MET A 167 -28.58 10.93 -25.81
CA MET A 167 -28.52 9.99 -24.69
C MET A 167 -29.83 10.00 -23.88
N ASP A 168 -30.55 8.88 -23.85
CA ASP A 168 -31.71 8.68 -22.97
C ASP A 168 -31.27 8.16 -21.59
N LEU A 169 -31.42 9.00 -20.57
CA LEU A 169 -31.07 8.68 -19.18
C LEU A 169 -32.22 8.02 -18.39
N GLY A 170 -33.38 7.81 -19.00
CA GLY A 170 -34.55 7.20 -18.34
C GLY A 170 -35.23 8.07 -17.29
N ILE A 171 -34.87 9.36 -17.22
CA ILE A 171 -35.47 10.38 -16.34
C ILE A 171 -35.73 11.67 -17.13
N GLU A 172 -36.62 12.53 -16.62
CA GLU A 172 -36.84 13.86 -17.17
C GLU A 172 -35.78 14.84 -16.62
N LEU A 173 -34.94 15.37 -17.52
CA LEU A 173 -33.85 16.28 -17.15
C LEU A 173 -34.33 17.72 -17.00
N ILE A 174 -33.82 18.39 -15.98
CA ILE A 174 -34.09 19.79 -15.63
C ILE A 174 -32.96 20.66 -16.18
N ASP A 175 -33.31 21.77 -16.85
CA ASP A 175 -32.37 22.59 -17.63
C ASP A 175 -31.22 23.17 -16.77
N ASP A 176 -31.52 23.64 -15.54
CA ASP A 176 -30.54 24.27 -14.64
C ASP A 176 -29.89 23.29 -13.65
N GLU A 177 -29.99 21.98 -13.89
CA GLU A 177 -29.40 20.94 -13.05
C GLU A 177 -28.22 20.23 -13.73
N LEU A 178 -27.30 19.76 -12.88
CA LEU A 178 -26.08 19.08 -13.30
C LEU A 178 -26.24 17.57 -13.08
N TYR A 179 -25.98 16.79 -14.13
CA TYR A 179 -26.07 15.33 -14.12
C TYR A 179 -24.71 14.69 -14.38
N PRO A 180 -24.41 13.53 -13.77
CA PRO A 180 -23.13 12.87 -13.92
C PRO A 180 -22.96 12.24 -15.32
N TYR A 181 -21.79 12.43 -15.91
CA TYR A 181 -21.37 11.79 -17.16
C TYR A 181 -20.01 11.11 -16.96
N VAL A 182 -19.84 9.92 -17.56
CA VAL A 182 -18.57 9.20 -17.53
C VAL A 182 -18.06 8.95 -18.95
N ASN A 183 -16.90 9.52 -19.27
CA ASN A 183 -16.17 9.21 -20.48
C ASN A 183 -15.41 7.88 -20.32
N GLU A 184 -15.97 6.81 -20.88
CA GLU A 184 -15.41 5.45 -20.84
C GLU A 184 -13.97 5.36 -21.41
N LYS A 185 -13.60 6.24 -22.35
CA LYS A 185 -12.24 6.24 -22.93
C LYS A 185 -11.20 6.82 -21.98
N MET A 186 -11.62 7.67 -21.05
CA MET A 186 -10.76 8.30 -20.05
C MET A 186 -10.83 7.60 -18.68
N CYS A 187 -11.87 6.80 -18.45
CA CYS A 187 -12.04 6.07 -17.20
C CYS A 187 -11.02 4.96 -17.08
N ILE A 188 -10.17 5.04 -16.05
CA ILE A 188 -9.16 4.00 -15.76
C ILE A 188 -9.70 2.89 -14.84
N GLY A 189 -10.98 2.94 -14.44
CA GLY A 189 -11.56 1.97 -13.52
C GLY A 189 -10.99 2.04 -12.10
N CYS A 190 -10.56 3.23 -11.65
CA CYS A 190 -9.93 3.36 -10.33
C CYS A 190 -10.86 2.99 -9.18
N GLY A 191 -12.19 3.16 -9.34
CA GLY A 191 -13.20 2.87 -8.32
C GLY A 191 -13.47 3.99 -7.33
N ALA A 192 -12.84 5.17 -7.50
CA ALA A 192 -13.01 6.29 -6.57
C ALA A 192 -14.46 6.75 -6.44
N CYS A 193 -15.14 6.99 -7.56
CA CYS A 193 -16.53 7.46 -7.57
C CYS A 193 -17.51 6.45 -6.93
N ALA A 194 -17.37 5.17 -7.25
CA ALA A 194 -18.20 4.11 -6.66
C ALA A 194 -18.01 4.02 -5.14
N GLU A 195 -16.76 4.09 -4.65
CA GLU A 195 -16.45 3.92 -3.22
C GLU A 195 -16.91 5.09 -2.34
N ILE A 196 -16.87 6.32 -2.86
CA ILE A 196 -17.25 7.52 -2.08
C ILE A 196 -18.72 7.90 -2.24
N SER A 197 -19.47 7.16 -3.06
CA SER A 197 -20.89 7.42 -3.27
C SER A 197 -21.64 7.29 -1.94
N LEU A 198 -22.57 8.21 -1.69
CA LEU A 198 -23.47 8.15 -0.54
C LEU A 198 -24.55 7.09 -0.70
N ASN A 199 -24.81 6.67 -1.94
CA ASN A 199 -25.74 5.60 -2.27
C ASN A 199 -24.98 4.45 -2.95
N ASP A 200 -25.01 3.28 -2.32
CA ASP A 200 -24.27 2.08 -2.74
C ASP A 200 -24.66 1.59 -4.15
N ASN A 201 -25.84 1.95 -4.65
CA ASN A 201 -26.35 1.53 -5.96
C ASN A 201 -26.25 2.64 -7.02
N ALA A 202 -25.73 3.82 -6.67
CA ALA A 202 -25.67 4.95 -7.58
C ALA A 202 -24.69 4.74 -8.74
N ILE A 203 -23.61 3.98 -8.51
CA ILE A 203 -22.58 3.69 -9.51
C ILE A 203 -22.21 2.22 -9.43
N GLU A 204 -22.46 1.50 -10.52
CA GLU A 204 -21.96 0.14 -10.69
C GLU A 204 -20.69 0.18 -11.54
N LEU A 205 -19.58 -0.35 -11.01
CA LEU A 205 -18.31 -0.44 -11.72
C LEU A 205 -17.87 -1.90 -11.85
N ASP A 206 -17.85 -2.41 -13.08
CA ASP A 206 -17.14 -3.64 -13.42
C ASP A 206 -15.73 -3.31 -13.90
N ARG A 207 -14.74 -3.99 -13.33
CA ARG A 207 -13.34 -3.79 -13.67
C ARG A 207 -12.54 -5.08 -13.52
N TYR A 208 -11.52 -5.18 -14.34
CA TYR A 208 -10.51 -6.22 -14.27
C TYR A 208 -9.29 -5.73 -13.49
N ILE A 209 -8.83 -6.55 -12.54
CA ILE A 209 -7.54 -6.40 -11.88
C ILE A 209 -6.71 -7.64 -12.25
N GLY A 210 -5.58 -7.44 -12.93
CA GLY A 210 -4.72 -8.54 -13.41
C GLY A 210 -4.17 -9.43 -12.30
N PRO A 211 -3.50 -10.54 -12.60
CA PRO A 211 -2.93 -11.43 -11.57
C PRO A 211 -1.82 -10.74 -10.76
N ILE A 212 -1.49 -11.28 -9.58
CA ILE A 212 -0.34 -10.83 -8.78
C ILE A 212 0.94 -11.00 -9.62
N ILE A 213 1.78 -9.97 -9.65
CA ILE A 213 3.05 -10.04 -10.38
C ILE A 213 4.16 -10.29 -9.37
N HIS A 214 4.69 -11.51 -9.33
CA HIS A 214 5.83 -11.83 -8.46
C HIS A 214 7.12 -11.26 -9.04
N SER A 215 7.79 -10.40 -8.28
CA SER A 215 9.12 -9.84 -8.60
C SER A 215 10.27 -10.63 -7.97
N ARG A 216 9.95 -11.52 -7.03
CA ARG A 216 10.88 -12.20 -6.11
C ARG A 216 10.34 -13.60 -5.83
N PHE A 217 11.22 -14.55 -5.52
CA PHE A 217 10.84 -15.92 -5.11
C PHE A 217 11.41 -16.27 -3.74
N ILE A 218 10.91 -17.36 -3.15
CA ILE A 218 11.42 -17.92 -1.90
C ILE A 218 12.32 -19.10 -2.26
N ASP A 219 13.62 -18.94 -2.03
CA ASP A 219 14.61 -20.01 -2.13
C ASP A 219 14.64 -20.82 -0.84
N VAL A 220 14.70 -22.14 -0.96
CA VAL A 220 14.62 -23.08 0.17
C VAL A 220 15.85 -23.98 0.20
N ASN A 221 16.67 -23.82 1.24
CA ASN A 221 17.79 -24.69 1.53
C ASN A 221 17.38 -25.82 2.48
N HIS A 222 17.19 -27.02 1.91
CA HIS A 222 16.79 -28.20 2.68
C HIS A 222 17.89 -28.76 3.59
N ASP A 223 19.17 -28.47 3.32
CA ASP A 223 20.28 -28.93 4.17
C ASP A 223 20.35 -28.15 5.49
N LEU A 224 19.90 -26.89 5.47
CA LEU A 224 19.79 -26.06 6.68
C LEU A 224 18.49 -26.27 7.44
N CYS A 225 17.46 -26.82 6.79
CA CYS A 225 16.14 -27.01 7.40
C CYS A 225 16.19 -28.00 8.56
N VAL A 226 15.69 -27.59 9.73
CA VAL A 226 15.62 -28.43 10.94
C VAL A 226 14.20 -28.93 11.25
N ASN A 227 13.26 -28.79 10.32
CA ASN A 227 11.89 -29.31 10.42
C ASN A 227 11.13 -28.80 11.67
N CYS A 228 11.26 -27.51 11.96
CA CYS A 228 10.64 -26.87 13.13
C CYS A 228 9.20 -26.36 12.89
N TYR A 229 8.65 -26.51 11.69
CA TYR A 229 7.27 -26.12 11.30
C TYR A 229 6.93 -24.61 11.38
N LEU A 230 7.83 -23.74 11.86
CA LEU A 230 7.56 -22.31 12.01
C LEU A 230 7.16 -21.60 10.70
N CYS A 231 7.73 -21.98 9.55
CA CYS A 231 7.39 -21.37 8.27
C CYS A 231 5.98 -21.75 7.78
N GLU A 232 5.52 -22.95 8.10
CA GLU A 232 4.16 -23.43 7.82
C GLU A 232 3.15 -22.72 8.74
N GLU A 233 3.41 -22.72 10.06
CA GLU A 233 2.52 -22.11 11.05
C GLU A 233 2.31 -20.60 10.86
N ASN A 234 3.34 -19.89 10.39
CA ASN A 234 3.31 -18.44 10.20
C ASN A 234 2.97 -18.01 8.76
N CYS A 235 2.65 -18.94 7.85
CA CYS A 235 2.28 -18.59 6.48
C CYS A 235 0.84 -18.04 6.42
N PRO A 236 0.62 -16.74 6.13
CA PRO A 236 -0.71 -16.15 6.18
C PRO A 236 -1.66 -16.67 5.09
N THR A 237 -1.12 -17.25 4.02
CA THR A 237 -1.90 -17.78 2.89
C THR A 237 -1.92 -19.31 2.83
N GLY A 238 -1.31 -19.99 3.80
CA GLY A 238 -1.21 -21.45 3.79
C GLY A 238 -0.48 -22.00 2.56
N ALA A 239 0.55 -21.29 2.10
CA ALA A 239 1.33 -21.65 0.93
C ALA A 239 2.50 -22.60 1.22
N ILE A 240 2.78 -22.89 2.49
CA ILE A 240 3.92 -23.73 2.91
C ILE A 240 3.40 -24.92 3.72
N GLU A 241 3.86 -26.11 3.38
CA GLU A 241 3.62 -27.36 4.13
C GLU A 241 4.95 -28.11 4.33
N LEU A 242 5.13 -28.80 5.47
CA LEU A 242 6.23 -29.75 5.65
C LEU A 242 5.77 -31.18 5.34
N VAL A 243 6.23 -31.72 4.20
CA VAL A 243 5.97 -33.11 3.79
C VAL A 243 7.26 -33.91 3.85
N ASP A 244 7.26 -35.03 4.59
CA ASP A 244 8.42 -35.90 4.76
C ASP A 244 9.71 -35.17 5.21
N GLY A 245 9.55 -34.16 6.07
CA GLY A 245 10.66 -33.35 6.57
C GLY A 245 11.27 -32.42 5.51
N LYS A 246 10.51 -32.05 4.48
CA LYS A 246 10.88 -31.05 3.49
C LYS A 246 9.79 -30.00 3.35
N VAL A 247 10.21 -28.76 3.23
CA VAL A 247 9.34 -27.62 2.92
C VAL A 247 8.84 -27.74 1.48
N VAL A 248 7.53 -27.77 1.30
CA VAL A 248 6.85 -27.73 -0.01
C VAL A 248 6.15 -26.38 -0.11
N LEU A 249 6.47 -25.61 -1.15
CA LEU A 249 5.91 -24.28 -1.40
C LEU A 249 4.90 -24.34 -2.56
N ASP A 250 3.67 -23.92 -2.29
CA ASP A 250 2.62 -23.68 -3.28
C ASP A 250 2.78 -22.26 -3.84
N ASP A 251 3.32 -22.18 -5.05
CA ASP A 251 3.69 -20.92 -5.68
C ASP A 251 2.49 -20.02 -5.99
N ASP A 252 1.34 -20.63 -6.31
CA ASP A 252 0.08 -19.96 -6.66
C ASP A 252 -0.56 -19.30 -5.45
N LYS A 253 -0.46 -19.92 -4.26
CA LYS A 253 -0.92 -19.34 -2.99
C LYS A 253 0.07 -18.35 -2.38
N CYS A 254 1.34 -18.46 -2.73
CA CYS A 254 2.38 -17.69 -2.09
C CYS A 254 2.37 -16.24 -2.59
N ILE A 255 1.99 -15.32 -1.70
CA ILE A 255 2.02 -13.87 -1.96
C ILE A 255 3.42 -13.27 -1.82
N ARG A 256 4.45 -14.10 -1.62
CA ARG A 256 5.85 -13.70 -1.41
C ARG A 256 6.03 -12.71 -0.25
N CYS A 257 5.18 -12.82 0.76
CA CYS A 257 5.38 -12.16 2.04
C CYS A 257 6.62 -12.75 2.73
N ILE A 258 7.38 -11.92 3.43
CA ILE A 258 8.65 -12.33 4.06
C ILE A 258 8.48 -13.07 5.39
N GLU A 259 7.26 -13.45 5.79
CA GLU A 259 7.01 -14.08 7.09
C GLU A 259 7.78 -15.39 7.29
N CYS A 260 7.80 -16.26 6.29
CA CYS A 260 8.52 -17.52 6.38
C CYS A 260 10.04 -17.33 6.55
N THR A 261 10.61 -16.29 5.92
CA THR A 261 12.01 -15.89 6.08
C THR A 261 12.25 -15.30 7.48
N ARG A 262 11.35 -14.42 7.94
CA ARG A 262 11.46 -13.73 9.23
C ARG A 262 11.41 -14.69 10.42
N HIS A 263 10.61 -15.75 10.31
CA HIS A 263 10.45 -16.75 11.37
C HIS A 263 11.40 -17.94 11.28
N CYS A 264 12.28 -18.01 10.26
CA CYS A 264 13.21 -19.13 10.13
C CYS A 264 14.49 -18.92 10.96
N PRO A 265 14.69 -19.64 12.08
CA PRO A 265 15.85 -19.44 12.96
C PRO A 265 17.17 -19.91 12.34
N VAL A 266 17.10 -20.77 11.33
CA VAL A 266 18.25 -21.37 10.63
C VAL A 266 18.46 -20.77 9.23
N VAL A 267 17.68 -19.75 8.87
CA VAL A 267 17.78 -19.02 7.59
C VAL A 267 17.74 -19.97 6.37
N ALA A 268 16.94 -21.03 6.48
CA ALA A 268 16.71 -22.01 5.41
C ALA A 268 15.82 -21.47 4.29
N LEU A 269 15.02 -20.43 4.54
CA LEU A 269 14.19 -19.77 3.53
C LEU A 269 14.73 -18.36 3.30
N LYS A 270 14.91 -17.97 2.03
CA LYS A 270 15.40 -16.65 1.65
C LYS A 270 14.55 -16.06 0.53
N ARG A 271 14.30 -14.75 0.62
CA ARG A 271 13.69 -14.00 -0.49
C ARG A 271 14.79 -13.59 -1.46
N VAL A 272 14.67 -14.00 -2.71
CA VAL A 272 15.65 -13.75 -3.77
C VAL A 272 14.97 -13.02 -4.92
N GLU A 273 15.68 -12.06 -5.52
CA GLU A 273 15.18 -11.33 -6.69
C GLU A 273 15.19 -12.22 -7.93
N ILE A 274 14.20 -12.05 -8.79
CA ILE A 274 14.17 -12.69 -10.11
C ILE A 274 14.93 -11.77 -11.06
N GLU A 275 16.09 -12.22 -11.55
CA GLU A 275 16.85 -11.56 -12.64
C GLU A 275 16.01 -11.35 -13.91
#